data_AF-A0A4Y9ZRR5-F1
#
_entry.id   AF-A0A4Y9ZRR5-F1
#
_cell.length_a   1.000
_cell.length_b   1.000
_cell.length_c   1.000
_cell.angle_alpha   90.00
_cell.angle_beta   90.00
_cell.angle_gamma   90.00
#
_symmetry.space_group_name_H-M   'P 1'
#
loop_
_entity.id
_entity.type
_entity.pdbx_description
1 polymer ?
#
loop_
_entity_poly.entity_id
_entity_poly.type
_entity_poly.pdbx_seq_one_letter_code
_entity_poly.pdbx_strand_id
1 'polypeptide(L)'
;MSDTQHQNLDDIRKQLPPLDASLYSLNEEEVAFYKQQTGIEDDEELKRHIIAVQTEAYAGFPFPCITSFHFAKLKISRLPAYPQLLKLGKEKPGAILLDLGCCFGNDAFKAIADGYPAENVVASDLYQGQFTYRRVSIQCADG
;
A
#
# COMPACT_ATOMS: atom_id res chain seq x y z
N MET A 1 -31.71 -18.34 16.80
CA MET A 1 -31.32 -16.95 17.09
C MET A 1 -30.17 -17.04 18.07
N SER A 2 -28.93 -17.08 17.57
CA SER A 2 -27.73 -17.13 18.42
C SER A 2 -27.04 -15.77 18.33
N ASP A 3 -26.99 -15.10 19.47
CA ASP A 3 -26.36 -13.79 19.66
C ASP A 3 -24.94 -13.79 19.10
N THR A 4 -24.72 -12.98 18.07
CA THR A 4 -23.37 -12.68 17.58
C THR A 4 -22.69 -11.81 18.62
N GLN A 5 -21.81 -12.41 19.43
CA GLN A 5 -20.90 -11.66 20.28
C GLN A 5 -20.02 -10.77 19.38
N HIS A 6 -20.41 -9.51 19.22
CA HIS A 6 -19.48 -8.48 18.76
C HIS A 6 -18.47 -8.26 19.88
N GLN A 7 -17.29 -8.87 19.75
CA GLN A 7 -16.15 -8.50 20.59
C GLN A 7 -15.90 -7.00 20.43
N ASN A 8 -15.72 -6.29 21.54
CA ASN A 8 -15.41 -4.88 21.53
C ASN A 8 -14.05 -4.67 20.85
N LEU A 9 -14.01 -3.81 19.82
CA LEU A 9 -12.79 -3.50 19.06
C LEU A 9 -11.64 -3.01 19.96
N ASP A 10 -11.95 -2.34 21.07
CA ASP A 10 -10.93 -1.86 22.01
C ASP A 10 -10.28 -2.98 22.82
N ASP A 11 -10.99 -4.09 23.08
CA ASP A 11 -10.42 -5.25 23.77
C ASP A 11 -9.58 -6.10 22.81
N ILE A 12 -9.99 -6.18 21.54
CA ILE A 12 -9.17 -6.78 20.47
C ILE A 12 -7.86 -5.99 20.32
N ARG A 13 -7.94 -4.65 20.32
CA ARG A 13 -6.76 -3.78 20.22
C ARG A 13 -5.75 -3.98 21.35
N LYS A 14 -6.19 -4.28 22.57
CA LYS A 14 -5.29 -4.57 23.71
C LYS A 14 -4.52 -5.89 23.57
N GLN A 15 -4.99 -6.80 22.71
CA GLN A 15 -4.37 -8.12 22.48
C GLN A 15 -3.45 -8.14 21.26
N LEU A 16 -3.30 -7.00 20.60
CA LEU A 16 -2.48 -6.88 19.41
C LEU A 16 -0.99 -7.01 19.72
N PRO A 17 -0.22 -7.76 18.92
CA PRO A 17 1.21 -7.87 19.08
C PRO A 17 1.88 -6.50 18.85
N PRO A 18 3.00 -6.21 19.54
CA PRO A 18 3.76 -5.00 19.28
C PRO A 18 4.32 -5.01 17.85
N LEU A 19 4.50 -3.82 17.27
CA LEU A 19 5.21 -3.67 16.00
C LEU A 19 6.69 -4.02 16.16
N ASP A 20 7.24 -4.71 15.17
CA ASP A 20 8.64 -5.12 15.13
C ASP A 20 9.35 -4.46 13.95
N ALA A 21 10.15 -3.44 14.24
CA ALA A 21 10.92 -2.70 13.24
C ALA A 21 11.99 -3.55 12.55
N SER A 22 12.39 -4.70 13.13
CA SER A 22 13.34 -5.61 12.49
C SER A 22 12.77 -6.30 11.24
N LEU A 23 11.44 -6.30 11.08
CA LEU A 23 10.77 -6.80 9.88
C LEU A 23 10.88 -5.86 8.68
N TYR A 24 11.32 -4.61 8.88
CA TYR A 24 11.57 -3.67 7.80
C TYR A 24 12.68 -4.22 6.89
N SER A 25 12.37 -4.39 5.61
CA SER A 25 13.26 -5.12 4.70
C SER A 25 13.03 -4.76 3.24
N LEU A 26 13.00 -3.48 2.86
CA LEU A 26 12.80 -3.10 1.46
C LEU A 26 14.01 -3.48 0.58
N ASN A 27 13.74 -3.92 -0.66
CA ASN A 27 14.78 -4.13 -1.67
C ASN A 27 15.11 -2.81 -2.42
N GLU A 28 16.12 -2.84 -3.27
CA GLU A 28 16.59 -1.64 -4.01
C GLU A 28 15.50 -1.00 -4.89
N GLU A 29 14.66 -1.80 -5.54
CA GLU A 29 13.54 -1.31 -6.37
C GLU A 29 12.47 -0.61 -5.50
N GLU A 30 12.12 -1.22 -4.38
CA GLU A 30 11.16 -0.68 -3.41
C GLU A 30 11.68 0.63 -2.82
N VAL A 31 12.95 0.67 -2.42
CA VAL A 31 13.60 1.90 -1.93
C VAL A 31 13.55 2.98 -3.00
N ALA A 32 14.03 2.70 -4.22
CA ALA A 32 14.03 3.67 -5.31
C ALA A 32 12.62 4.21 -5.62
N PHE A 33 11.61 3.33 -5.61
CA PHE A 33 10.21 3.73 -5.78
C PHE A 33 9.75 4.70 -4.70
N TYR A 34 9.95 4.39 -3.41
CA TYR A 34 9.50 5.29 -2.36
C TYR A 34 10.31 6.58 -2.29
N LYS A 35 11.60 6.57 -2.63
CA LYS A 35 12.36 7.82 -2.79
C LYS A 35 11.73 8.71 -3.84
N GLN A 36 11.40 8.15 -5.01
CA GLN A 36 10.73 8.86 -6.07
C GLN A 36 9.35 9.41 -5.64
N GLN A 37 8.57 8.63 -4.87
CA GLN A 37 7.23 9.04 -4.45
C GLN A 37 7.23 10.05 -3.28
N THR A 38 8.24 10.00 -2.40
CA THR A 38 8.30 10.83 -1.18
C THR A 38 9.22 12.05 -1.32
N GLY A 39 10.17 12.00 -2.25
CA GLY A 39 11.28 12.96 -2.34
C GLY A 39 12.36 12.79 -1.26
N ILE A 40 12.30 11.73 -0.44
CA ILE A 40 13.27 11.46 0.63
C ILE A 40 14.44 10.67 0.05
N GLU A 41 15.62 11.27 -0.06
CA GLU A 41 16.79 10.63 -0.65
C GLU A 41 17.65 9.83 0.36
N ASP A 42 17.56 10.13 1.65
CA ASP A 42 18.30 9.42 2.70
C ASP A 42 17.60 8.10 3.08
N ASP A 43 18.33 6.98 3.05
CA ASP A 43 17.76 5.65 3.31
C ASP A 43 17.22 5.50 4.74
N GLU A 44 17.92 6.08 5.72
CA GLU A 44 17.52 6.01 7.12
C GLU A 44 16.32 6.93 7.40
N GLU A 45 16.24 8.10 6.76
CA GLU A 45 15.07 8.97 6.79
C GLU A 45 13.85 8.31 6.14
N LEU A 46 14.03 7.66 4.99
CA LEU A 46 12.97 6.92 4.32
C LEU A 46 12.44 5.78 5.21
N LYS A 47 13.35 5.01 5.82
CA LYS A 47 12.99 3.96 6.77
C LYS A 47 12.20 4.52 7.96
N ARG A 48 12.66 5.62 8.57
CA ARG A 48 11.94 6.28 9.67
C ARG A 48 10.54 6.73 9.23
N HIS A 49 10.42 7.28 8.03
CA HIS A 49 9.14 7.69 7.46
C HIS A 49 8.17 6.49 7.32
N ILE A 50 8.63 5.38 6.74
CA ILE A 50 7.80 4.18 6.54
C ILE A 50 7.38 3.56 7.88
N ILE A 51 8.26 3.52 8.89
CA ILE A 51 7.93 3.06 10.25
C ILE A 51 6.90 3.99 10.92
N ALA A 52 7.00 5.30 10.71
CA ALA A 52 6.02 6.25 11.23
C ALA A 52 4.63 6.00 10.62
N VAL A 53 4.56 5.80 9.29
CA VAL A 53 3.32 5.44 8.58
C VAL A 53 2.74 4.12 9.12
N GLN A 54 3.59 3.10 9.33
CA GLN A 54 3.16 1.84 9.93
C GLN A 54 2.54 2.06 11.31
N THR A 55 3.22 2.83 12.17
CA THR A 55 2.80 3.08 13.55
C THR A 55 1.46 3.80 13.61
N GLU A 56 1.29 4.83 12.78
CA GLU A 56 0.05 5.60 12.68
C GLU A 56 -1.10 4.69 12.21
N ALA A 57 -0.89 3.95 11.12
CA ALA A 57 -1.90 3.08 10.55
C ALA A 57 -2.30 1.93 11.50
N TYR A 58 -1.33 1.33 12.20
CA TYR A 58 -1.57 0.21 13.10
C TYR A 58 -2.49 0.58 14.27
N ALA A 59 -2.43 1.83 14.75
CA ALA A 59 -3.29 2.32 15.83
C ALA A 59 -4.78 2.28 15.46
N GLY A 60 -5.11 2.53 14.18
CA GLY A 60 -6.48 2.45 13.68
C GLY A 60 -6.86 1.05 13.19
N PHE A 61 -5.95 0.43 12.45
CA PHE A 61 -6.18 -0.73 11.58
C PHE A 61 -5.05 -1.77 11.75
N PRO A 62 -5.19 -2.72 12.68
CA PRO A 62 -4.10 -3.63 13.03
C PRO A 62 -3.99 -4.83 12.09
N PHE A 63 -3.97 -4.58 10.79
CA PHE A 63 -3.94 -5.65 9.79
C PHE A 63 -2.56 -6.31 9.68
N PRO A 64 -2.50 -7.61 9.39
CA PRO A 64 -1.22 -8.32 9.17
C PRO A 64 -0.36 -7.73 8.04
N CYS A 65 -0.98 -7.05 7.08
CA CYS A 65 -0.25 -6.36 6.02
C CYS A 65 0.54 -5.15 6.53
N ILE A 66 0.09 -4.54 7.64
CA ILE A 66 0.73 -3.40 8.30
C ILE A 66 1.84 -3.88 9.22
N THR A 67 1.60 -4.92 10.04
CA THR A 67 2.57 -5.42 11.04
C THR A 67 3.92 -5.82 10.45
N SER A 68 3.94 -6.37 9.24
CA SER A 68 5.15 -6.91 8.61
C SER A 68 5.59 -6.12 7.37
N PHE A 69 5.21 -4.84 7.28
CA PHE A 69 5.57 -3.95 6.16
C PHE A 69 5.14 -4.45 4.77
N HIS A 70 4.17 -5.38 4.69
CA HIS A 70 3.69 -5.87 3.40
C HIS A 70 3.02 -4.77 2.57
N PHE A 71 2.44 -3.76 3.23
CA PHE A 71 1.96 -2.57 2.54
C PHE A 71 3.07 -1.93 1.71
N ALA A 72 4.32 -1.92 2.20
CA ALA A 72 5.43 -1.28 1.52
C ALA A 72 6.04 -2.17 0.40
N LYS A 73 5.54 -3.39 0.20
CA LYS A 73 6.07 -4.33 -0.79
C LYS A 73 5.39 -4.14 -2.14
N LEU A 74 6.19 -3.99 -3.19
CA LEU A 74 5.71 -3.94 -4.58
C LEU A 74 5.56 -5.36 -5.12
N LYS A 75 4.53 -6.08 -4.68
CA LYS A 75 4.40 -7.52 -4.99
C LYS A 75 3.93 -7.71 -6.42
N ILE A 76 3.07 -6.82 -6.92
CA ILE A 76 2.51 -6.92 -8.27
C ILE A 76 3.61 -6.91 -9.34
N SER A 77 4.65 -6.07 -9.18
CA SER A 77 5.73 -5.92 -10.16
C SER A 77 6.61 -7.16 -10.28
N ARG A 78 6.61 -8.02 -9.26
CA ARG A 78 7.37 -9.28 -9.20
C ARG A 78 6.63 -10.46 -9.82
N LEU A 79 5.35 -10.30 -10.18
CA LEU A 79 4.58 -11.36 -10.81
C LEU A 79 5.06 -11.56 -12.26
N PRO A 80 5.25 -12.81 -12.73
CA PRO A 80 5.62 -13.08 -14.13
C PRO A 80 4.62 -12.52 -15.17
N ALA A 81 3.37 -12.28 -14.73
CA ALA A 81 2.29 -11.72 -15.53
C ALA A 81 2.30 -10.18 -15.63
N TYR A 82 3.18 -9.50 -14.88
CA TYR A 82 3.18 -8.04 -14.79
C TYR A 82 3.49 -7.33 -16.12
N PRO A 83 4.44 -7.77 -16.96
CA PRO A 83 4.64 -7.17 -18.27
C PRO A 83 3.39 -7.28 -19.17
N GLN A 84 2.65 -8.39 -19.08
CA GLN A 84 1.40 -8.60 -19.82
C GLN A 84 0.28 -7.70 -19.27
N LEU A 85 0.24 -7.47 -17.96
CA LEU A 85 -0.67 -6.51 -17.35
C LEU A 85 -0.44 -5.10 -17.91
N LEU A 86 0.80 -4.61 -17.90
CA LEU A 86 1.15 -3.28 -18.42
C LEU A 86 0.83 -3.17 -19.92
N LYS A 87 1.14 -4.22 -20.70
CA LYS A 87 0.78 -4.29 -22.11
C LYS A 87 -0.73 -4.20 -22.32
N LEU A 88 -1.52 -4.92 -21.52
CA LEU A 88 -2.98 -4.90 -21.60
C LEU A 88 -3.54 -3.50 -21.34
N GLY A 89 -3.04 -2.81 -20.29
CA GLY A 89 -3.46 -1.44 -19.98
C GLY A 89 -3.17 -0.44 -21.11
N LYS A 90 -2.06 -0.63 -21.83
CA LYS A 90 -1.64 0.24 -22.93
C LYS A 90 -2.35 -0.05 -24.26
N GLU A 91 -2.56 -1.33 -24.57
CA GLU A 91 -3.04 -1.75 -25.90
C GLU A 91 -4.55 -2.00 -25.97
N LYS A 92 -5.21 -2.25 -24.84
CA LYS A 92 -6.66 -2.50 -24.79
C LYS A 92 -7.39 -1.33 -24.13
N PRO A 93 -8.03 -0.44 -24.92
CA PRO A 93 -8.83 0.64 -24.38
C PRO A 93 -9.88 0.13 -23.37
N GLY A 94 -9.95 0.78 -22.20
CA GLY A 94 -10.88 0.43 -21.13
C GLY A 94 -10.54 -0.86 -20.36
N ALA A 95 -9.32 -1.41 -20.50
CA ALA A 95 -8.87 -2.49 -19.63
C ALA A 95 -8.72 -1.99 -18.19
N ILE A 96 -9.51 -2.55 -17.26
CA ILE A 96 -9.49 -2.18 -15.85
C ILE A 96 -8.53 -3.07 -15.06
N LEU A 97 -7.65 -2.44 -14.28
CA LEU A 97 -6.90 -3.09 -13.21
C LEU A 97 -7.69 -2.93 -11.91
N LEU A 98 -8.02 -4.06 -11.29
CA LEU A 98 -8.73 -4.11 -10.01
C LEU A 98 -7.78 -4.64 -8.92
N ASP A 99 -7.47 -3.80 -7.94
CA ASP A 99 -6.70 -4.12 -6.74
C ASP A 99 -7.63 -4.23 -5.52
N LEU A 100 -7.86 -5.44 -5.04
CA LEU A 100 -8.76 -5.74 -3.91
C LEU A 100 -7.96 -6.12 -2.68
N GLY A 101 -8.25 -5.46 -1.54
CA GLY A 101 -7.40 -5.56 -0.36
C GLY A 101 -6.12 -4.77 -0.53
N CYS A 102 -6.24 -3.56 -1.10
CA CYS A 102 -5.11 -2.76 -1.55
C CYS A 102 -4.27 -2.19 -0.39
N CYS A 103 -4.75 -2.23 0.86
CA CYS A 103 -4.16 -1.53 1.99
C CYS A 103 -3.96 -0.04 1.65
N PHE A 104 -2.72 0.42 1.45
CA PHE A 104 -2.43 1.79 1.01
C PHE A 104 -2.34 1.99 -0.52
N GLY A 105 -2.54 0.95 -1.32
CA GLY A 105 -2.60 1.03 -2.78
C GLY A 105 -1.26 0.99 -3.51
N ASN A 106 -0.17 0.55 -2.85
CA ASN A 106 1.18 0.61 -3.43
C ASN A 106 1.34 -0.20 -4.73
N ASP A 107 0.67 -1.35 -4.84
CA ASP A 107 0.69 -2.15 -6.07
C ASP A 107 -0.02 -1.42 -7.23
N ALA A 108 -1.20 -0.84 -6.97
CA ALA A 108 -1.88 0.03 -7.94
C ALA A 108 -1.01 1.23 -8.36
N PHE A 109 -0.37 1.92 -7.42
CA PHE A 109 0.51 3.05 -7.74
C PHE A 109 1.77 2.63 -8.51
N LYS A 110 2.31 1.45 -8.23
CA LYS A 110 3.41 0.90 -9.02
C LYS A 110 3.01 0.63 -10.46
N ALA A 111 1.83 0.05 -10.69
CA ALA A 111 1.30 -0.15 -12.04
C ALA A 111 1.15 1.18 -12.79
N ILE A 112 0.62 2.21 -12.12
CA ILE A 112 0.47 3.55 -12.70
C ILE A 112 1.84 4.17 -13.03
N ALA A 113 2.80 4.11 -12.10
CA ALA A 113 4.15 4.61 -12.31
C ALA A 113 4.86 3.94 -13.50
N ASP A 114 4.57 2.66 -13.77
CA ASP A 114 5.10 1.92 -14.92
C ASP A 114 4.27 2.09 -16.22
N GLY A 115 3.26 2.98 -16.17
CA GLY A 115 2.49 3.42 -17.32
C GLY A 115 1.17 2.69 -17.56
N TYR A 116 0.56 2.09 -16.52
CA TYR A 116 -0.85 1.69 -16.57
C TYR A 116 -1.74 2.96 -16.50
N PRO A 117 -2.80 3.10 -17.32
CA PRO A 117 -3.64 4.29 -17.29
C PRO A 117 -4.34 4.44 -15.94
N ALA A 118 -4.10 5.55 -15.23
CA ALA A 118 -4.59 5.76 -13.87
C ALA A 118 -6.13 5.78 -13.79
N GLU A 119 -6.78 6.31 -14.82
CA GLU A 119 -8.24 6.32 -14.96
C GLU A 119 -8.87 4.93 -15.03
N ASN A 120 -8.05 3.91 -15.35
CA ASN A 120 -8.47 2.51 -15.47
C ASN A 120 -8.07 1.67 -14.26
N VAL A 121 -7.60 2.28 -13.16
CA VAL A 121 -7.23 1.56 -11.94
C VAL A 121 -8.31 1.76 -10.87
N VAL A 122 -8.79 0.66 -10.33
CA VAL A 122 -9.71 0.64 -9.18
C VAL A 122 -9.02 -0.08 -8.03
N ALA A 123 -8.71 0.64 -6.96
CA ALA A 123 -8.17 0.09 -5.72
C ALA A 123 -9.23 0.15 -4.63
N SER A 124 -9.44 -0.96 -3.92
CA SER A 124 -10.45 -1.05 -2.87
C SER A 124 -10.00 -1.90 -1.68
N ASP A 125 -10.51 -1.58 -0.48
CA ASP A 125 -10.27 -2.23 0.80
C ASP A 125 -11.51 -2.04 1.69
N LEU A 126 -11.62 -2.82 2.76
CA LEU A 126 -12.84 -2.97 3.56
C LEU A 126 -13.24 -1.72 4.35
N TYR A 127 -12.29 -0.84 4.67
CA TYR A 127 -12.50 0.29 5.58
C TYR A 127 -12.18 1.62 4.90
N GLN A 128 -13.15 2.53 4.89
CA GLN A 128 -13.01 3.86 4.28
C GLN A 128 -11.83 4.67 4.85
N GLY A 129 -11.44 4.43 6.10
CA GLY A 129 -10.32 5.13 6.75
C GLY A 129 -8.93 4.76 6.23
N GLN A 130 -8.76 3.65 5.50
CA GLN A 130 -7.46 3.29 4.89
C GLN A 130 -7.12 4.14 3.67
N PHE A 131 -8.14 4.66 2.96
CA PHE A 131 -7.96 5.58 1.82
C PHE A 131 -7.63 7.01 2.24
N THR A 132 -7.82 7.35 3.52
CA THR A 132 -7.65 8.70 4.06
C THR A 132 -6.27 8.95 4.66
N TYR A 133 -5.42 7.91 4.77
CA TYR A 133 -3.99 8.12 4.92
C TYR A 133 -3.52 8.83 3.65
N ARG A 134 -3.29 10.14 3.83
CA ARG A 134 -3.00 11.15 2.82
C ARG A 134 -2.31 10.56 1.60
N ARG A 135 -2.67 11.06 0.41
CA ARG A 135 -1.73 11.26 -0.70
C ARG A 135 -0.36 11.56 -0.08
N VAL A 136 0.51 10.56 0.06
CA VAL A 136 1.93 10.79 0.27
C VAL A 136 2.29 11.62 -0.94
N SER A 137 2.70 12.85 -0.68
CA SER A 137 2.48 14.03 -1.52
C SER A 137 2.95 13.89 -2.97
N ILE A 138 2.17 13.25 -3.82
CA ILE A 138 2.32 13.31 -5.26
C ILE A 138 1.55 14.56 -5.70
N GLN A 139 2.30 15.66 -5.84
CA GLN A 139 1.93 16.65 -6.84
C GLN A 139 1.95 15.92 -8.18
N CYS A 140 0.76 15.72 -8.75
CA CYS A 140 0.66 15.55 -10.18
C CYS A 140 1.40 16.77 -10.77
N ALA A 141 2.50 16.54 -11.49
CA ALA A 141 3.01 17.55 -12.39
C ALA A 141 1.92 17.72 -13.46
N ASP A 142 1.07 18.72 -13.27
CA ASP A 142 0.12 19.17 -14.26
C ASP A 142 0.93 19.80 -15.41
N GLY A 143 0.89 19.19 -16.60
CA GLY A 143 1.22 19.84 -17.88
C GLY A 143 2.70 20.03 -18.21
#